data_AF-A0A3E3JYI6-F1
#
_entry.id   AF-A0A3E3JYI6-F1
#
_cell.length_a   1.000
_cell.length_b   1.000
_cell.length_c   1.000
_cell.angle_alpha   90.00
_cell.angle_beta   90.00
_cell.angle_gamma   90.00
#
_symmetry.space_group_name_H-M   'P 1'
#
loop_
_entity.id
_entity.type
_entity.pdbx_description
1 polymer ?
#
loop_
_entity_poly.entity_id
_entity_poly.type
_entity_poly.pdbx_seq_one_letter_code
_entity_poly.pdbx_strand_id
1 'polypeptide(L)'
;MKKKIVAMMLASVMACGLWACGGSGEKSEDSAKQEEVKKEKKAEEAKKAEEAKKAEEAKKIAKEEQETLESYSEKPVSDFMKKSNELGYTVKYEDDGVDFTDLITDMSGDYSVDSVKVDTEKKEAYVELIANSVLQTKKMTDSLNDKLPAANCWVAAKNYGESQFPYGFKLHYLMGKIAEEAHDENTWYLKAECTVTNMFGAEADGTCEALVTGTKDSPQVTSFNVY
;
A
#
# COMPACT_ATOMS: atom_id res chain seq x y z
N MET A 1 13.80 -2.01 23.23
CA MET A 1 15.05 -2.78 23.37
C MET A 1 16.16 -2.04 22.63
N LYS A 2 17.25 -1.71 23.33
CA LYS A 2 18.40 -0.92 22.82
C LYS A 2 19.35 -1.84 22.05
N LYS A 3 19.88 -1.41 20.91
CA LYS A 3 21.11 -1.97 20.33
C LYS A 3 22.14 -0.85 20.17
N LYS A 4 23.27 -1.05 20.85
CA LYS A 4 24.47 -0.22 20.90
C LYS A 4 25.45 -0.68 19.82
N ILE A 5 26.14 0.23 19.14
CA ILE A 5 27.50 0.05 18.58
C ILE A 5 28.16 1.45 18.59
N VAL A 6 28.92 1.80 19.65
CA VAL A 6 30.39 1.78 19.77
C VAL A 6 31.08 2.76 18.82
N ALA A 7 31.37 3.95 19.34
CA ALA A 7 32.28 4.94 18.76
C ALA A 7 33.72 4.59 19.16
N MET A 8 34.59 4.38 18.17
CA MET A 8 36.04 4.22 18.37
C MET A 8 36.69 5.62 18.36
N MET A 9 37.19 6.02 19.53
CA MET A 9 38.11 7.15 19.69
C MET A 9 39.41 6.86 18.94
N LEU A 10 39.90 7.82 18.14
CA LEU A 10 41.30 7.87 17.73
C LEU A 10 41.97 9.08 18.37
N ALA A 11 43.09 8.77 19.01
CA ALA A 11 43.77 9.55 20.02
C ALA A 11 44.54 10.74 19.44
N SER A 12 44.57 11.76 20.28
CA SER A 12 45.52 12.86 20.39
C SER A 12 46.99 12.47 20.13
N VAL A 13 47.67 13.24 19.28
CA VAL A 13 49.08 13.61 19.45
C VAL A 13 49.23 15.10 19.14
N MET A 14 49.01 15.94 20.15
CA MET A 14 49.60 17.29 20.21
C MET A 14 50.98 17.13 20.84
N ALA A 15 52.04 17.27 20.05
CA ALA A 15 53.37 17.55 20.55
C ALA A 15 53.68 19.03 20.28
N CYS A 16 53.32 19.89 21.23
CA CYS A 16 53.90 21.22 21.34
C CYS A 16 55.30 21.07 21.94
N GLY A 17 56.33 21.26 21.11
CA GLY A 17 57.72 21.30 21.54
C GLY A 17 58.39 22.57 21.03
N LEU A 18 58.74 23.43 21.99
CA LEU A 18 59.89 24.34 21.98
C LEU A 18 59.80 25.61 21.10
N TRP A 19 59.53 26.73 21.78
CA TRP A 19 60.21 27.99 21.47
C TRP A 19 61.69 27.84 21.80
N ALA A 20 62.53 27.92 20.79
CA ALA A 20 63.94 28.29 20.93
C ALA A 20 64.23 29.41 19.92
N CYS A 21 64.60 30.55 20.48
CA CYS A 21 65.05 31.74 19.78
C CYS A 21 66.45 31.50 19.20
N GLY A 22 66.73 31.94 17.97
CA GLY A 22 68.10 32.18 17.53
C GLY A 22 68.37 31.97 16.04
N GLY A 23 68.84 33.05 15.38
CA GLY A 23 69.89 32.92 14.36
C GLY A 23 69.48 33.25 12.93
N SER A 24 70.06 34.33 12.44
CA SER A 24 70.18 34.80 11.06
C SER A 24 70.34 33.74 9.98
N GLY A 25 69.87 34.08 8.76
CA GLY A 25 70.61 33.71 7.54
C GLY A 25 69.79 33.05 6.44
N GLU A 26 69.44 33.87 5.45
CA GLU A 26 69.39 33.57 4.01
C GLU A 26 68.32 32.65 3.39
N LYS A 27 67.93 33.10 2.21
CA LYS A 27 66.91 32.60 1.28
C LYS A 27 67.12 31.13 0.89
N SER A 28 66.02 30.37 0.78
CA SER A 28 65.80 29.45 -0.35
C SER A 28 64.35 28.96 -0.40
N GLU A 29 63.66 29.36 -1.47
CA GLU A 29 62.81 28.54 -2.35
C GLU A 29 62.10 27.29 -1.77
N ASP A 30 61.14 27.42 -0.84
CA ASP A 30 60.21 26.29 -0.55
C ASP A 30 58.84 26.71 0.01
N SER A 31 58.39 27.94 -0.25
CA SER A 31 57.10 28.43 0.30
C SER A 31 55.89 28.21 -0.60
N ALA A 32 56.09 27.76 -1.85
CA ALA A 32 54.99 27.58 -2.81
C ALA A 32 54.26 26.24 -2.64
N LYS A 33 54.95 25.18 -2.21
CA LYS A 33 54.42 23.80 -2.23
C LYS A 33 53.55 23.43 -1.02
N GLN A 34 53.71 24.15 0.11
CA GLN A 34 52.98 23.86 1.36
C GLN A 34 51.65 24.62 1.48
N GLU A 35 51.48 25.75 0.79
CA GLU A 35 50.20 26.48 0.71
C GLU A 35 49.21 25.83 -0.28
N GLU A 36 49.69 25.25 -1.38
CA GLU A 36 48.84 24.54 -2.36
C GLU A 36 48.13 23.32 -1.73
N VAL A 37 48.85 22.50 -0.96
CA VAL A 37 48.30 21.27 -0.34
C VAL A 37 47.24 21.55 0.74
N LYS A 38 47.32 22.69 1.44
CA LYS A 38 46.30 23.11 2.44
C LYS A 38 45.06 23.72 1.78
N LYS A 39 45.20 24.41 0.64
CA LYS A 39 44.08 24.92 -0.16
C LYS A 39 43.31 23.80 -0.85
N GLU A 40 44.02 22.79 -1.37
CA GLU A 40 43.42 21.62 -2.03
C GLU A 40 42.60 20.76 -1.06
N LYS A 41 43.11 20.44 0.14
CA LYS A 41 42.35 19.68 1.15
C LYS A 41 41.06 20.37 1.61
N LYS A 42 41.08 21.70 1.76
CA LYS A 42 39.91 22.49 2.18
C LYS A 42 38.87 22.64 1.04
N ALA A 43 39.31 22.62 -0.21
CA ALA A 43 38.43 22.60 -1.39
C ALA A 43 37.81 21.21 -1.64
N GLU A 44 38.53 20.13 -1.34
CA GLU A 44 38.01 18.76 -1.44
C GLU A 44 36.97 18.45 -0.35
N GLU A 45 37.17 18.91 0.89
CA GLU A 45 36.18 18.79 1.97
C GLU A 45 34.92 19.63 1.70
N ALA A 46 35.07 20.83 1.09
CA ALA A 46 33.93 21.65 0.69
C ALA A 46 33.11 21.01 -0.45
N LYS A 47 33.77 20.38 -1.44
CA LYS A 47 33.09 19.61 -2.50
C LYS A 47 32.34 18.40 -1.96
N LYS A 48 32.95 17.63 -1.05
CA LYS A 48 32.28 16.48 -0.38
C LYS A 48 31.08 16.91 0.45
N ALA A 49 31.13 18.05 1.12
CA ALA A 49 30.00 18.59 1.89
C ALA A 49 28.87 19.11 0.98
N GLU A 50 29.19 19.69 -0.18
CA GLU A 50 28.20 20.12 -1.18
C GLU A 50 27.53 18.93 -1.89
N GLU A 51 28.30 17.91 -2.25
CA GLU A 51 27.80 16.65 -2.81
C GLU A 51 26.91 15.90 -1.82
N ALA A 52 27.27 15.86 -0.54
CA ALA A 52 26.44 15.27 0.50
C ALA A 52 25.10 16.00 0.67
N LYS A 53 25.09 17.34 0.60
CA LYS A 53 23.84 18.14 0.64
C LYS A 53 22.97 17.90 -0.59
N LYS A 54 23.55 17.86 -1.79
CA LYS A 54 22.81 17.55 -3.03
C LYS A 54 22.24 16.13 -3.00
N ALA A 55 22.97 15.16 -2.45
CA ALA A 55 22.49 13.80 -2.30
C ALA A 55 21.35 13.68 -1.28
N GLU A 56 21.39 14.44 -0.19
CA GLU A 56 20.30 14.49 0.80
C GLU A 56 19.03 15.15 0.22
N GLU A 57 19.19 16.25 -0.51
CA GLU A 57 18.10 16.94 -1.20
C GLU A 57 17.47 16.06 -2.29
N ALA A 58 18.28 15.37 -3.09
CA ALA A 58 17.80 14.41 -4.09
C ALA A 58 17.02 13.24 -3.47
N LYS A 59 17.46 12.72 -2.32
CA LYS A 59 16.71 11.67 -1.58
C LYS A 59 15.36 12.19 -1.07
N LYS A 60 15.32 13.44 -0.61
CA LYS A 60 14.07 14.05 -0.14
C LYS A 60 13.09 14.22 -1.28
N ILE A 61 13.54 14.73 -2.42
CA ILE A 61 12.73 14.87 -3.64
C ILE A 61 12.21 13.50 -4.10
N ALA A 62 13.08 12.49 -4.17
CA ALA A 62 12.69 11.14 -4.56
C ALA A 62 11.59 10.56 -3.65
N LYS A 63 11.70 10.77 -2.33
CA LYS A 63 10.68 10.34 -1.36
C LYS A 63 9.36 11.08 -1.55
N GLU A 64 9.41 12.40 -1.75
CA GLU A 64 8.23 13.23 -1.98
C GLU A 64 7.51 12.84 -3.30
N GLU A 65 8.26 12.56 -4.36
CA GLU A 65 7.71 12.05 -5.62
C GLU A 65 7.07 10.66 -5.46
N GLN A 66 7.73 9.74 -4.76
CA GLN A 66 7.19 8.43 -4.46
C GLN A 66 5.87 8.53 -3.69
N GLU A 67 5.84 9.29 -2.59
CA GLU A 67 4.61 9.50 -1.80
C GLU A 67 3.50 10.15 -2.64
N THR A 68 3.86 11.09 -3.52
CA THR A 68 2.91 11.73 -4.44
C THR A 68 2.27 10.72 -5.38
N LEU A 69 3.06 9.86 -6.03
CA LEU A 69 2.56 8.84 -6.96
C LEU A 69 1.75 7.74 -6.24
N GLU A 70 2.22 7.27 -5.09
CA GLU A 70 1.51 6.26 -4.28
C GLU A 70 0.16 6.77 -3.77
N SER A 71 0.01 8.09 -3.57
CA SER A 71 -1.27 8.71 -3.15
C SER A 71 -2.39 8.62 -4.19
N TYR A 72 -2.13 8.09 -5.39
CA TYR A 72 -3.14 7.96 -6.44
C TYR A 72 -3.96 6.67 -6.36
N SER A 73 -3.71 5.78 -5.40
CA SER A 73 -4.59 4.64 -5.15
C SER A 73 -6.07 5.08 -5.08
N GLU A 74 -6.92 4.34 -5.79
CA GLU A 74 -8.35 4.57 -6.03
C GLU A 74 -8.74 5.83 -6.81
N LYS A 75 -7.77 6.56 -7.41
CA LYS A 75 -8.02 7.72 -8.27
C LYS A 75 -8.02 7.32 -9.75
N PRO A 76 -8.61 8.14 -10.64
CA PRO A 76 -8.62 7.86 -12.08
C PRO A 76 -7.20 7.67 -12.64
N VAL A 77 -7.00 6.64 -13.47
CA VAL A 77 -5.69 6.37 -14.07
C VAL A 77 -5.23 7.52 -14.98
N SER A 78 -6.16 8.23 -15.62
CA SER A 78 -5.88 9.39 -16.46
C SER A 78 -5.22 10.55 -15.71
N ASP A 79 -5.55 10.75 -14.43
CA ASP A 79 -4.91 11.78 -13.60
C ASP A 79 -3.52 11.33 -13.12
N PHE A 80 -3.34 10.03 -12.87
CA PHE A 80 -2.04 9.45 -12.58
C PHE A 80 -1.08 9.58 -13.78
N MET A 81 -1.56 9.30 -15.00
CA MET A 81 -0.79 9.46 -16.25
C MET A 81 -0.25 10.88 -16.41
N LYS A 82 -1.10 11.90 -16.20
CA LYS A 82 -0.67 13.30 -16.25
C LYS A 82 0.43 13.55 -15.23
N LYS A 83 0.23 13.09 -13.99
CA LYS A 83 1.17 13.39 -12.90
C LYS A 83 2.51 12.69 -13.04
N SER A 84 2.51 11.41 -13.42
CA SER A 84 3.72 10.63 -13.67
C SER A 84 4.54 11.21 -14.84
N ASN A 85 3.87 11.62 -15.92
CA ASN A 85 4.52 12.31 -17.05
C ASN A 85 5.14 13.65 -16.64
N GLU A 86 4.44 14.48 -15.84
CA GLU A 86 4.98 15.74 -15.29
C GLU A 86 6.27 15.52 -14.48
N LEU A 87 6.34 14.41 -13.74
CA LEU A 87 7.49 14.04 -12.90
C LEU A 87 8.59 13.28 -13.67
N GLY A 88 8.38 13.03 -14.97
CA GLY A 88 9.33 12.35 -15.85
C GLY A 88 9.47 10.84 -15.60
N TYR A 89 8.42 10.18 -15.11
CA TYR A 89 8.41 8.74 -14.89
C TYR A 89 7.97 7.98 -16.14
N THR A 90 8.63 6.86 -16.42
CA THR A 90 8.12 5.83 -17.33
C THR A 90 7.20 4.90 -16.57
N VAL A 91 5.99 4.66 -17.06
CA VAL A 91 4.99 3.87 -16.33
C VAL A 91 4.65 2.59 -17.10
N LYS A 92 4.54 1.48 -16.37
CA LYS A 92 3.94 0.23 -16.84
C LYS A 92 2.62 -0.01 -16.12
N TYR A 93 1.63 -0.49 -16.85
CA TYR A 93 0.29 -0.73 -16.36
C TYR A 93 -0.06 -2.20 -16.49
N GLU A 94 -0.59 -2.79 -15.43
CA GLU A 94 -0.96 -4.20 -15.34
C GLU A 94 -2.39 -4.34 -14.80
N ASP A 95 -3.11 -5.35 -15.28
CA ASP A 95 -4.41 -5.78 -14.73
C ASP A 95 -4.38 -7.31 -14.67
N ASP A 96 -4.37 -7.88 -13.47
CA ASP A 96 -4.38 -9.33 -13.23
C ASP A 96 -3.24 -10.09 -13.96
N GLY A 97 -2.02 -9.57 -13.94
CA GLY A 97 -0.86 -10.23 -14.58
C GLY A 97 -0.67 -9.91 -16.06
N VAL A 98 -1.57 -9.15 -16.66
CA VAL A 98 -1.55 -8.81 -18.09
C VAL A 98 -1.06 -7.38 -18.27
N ASP A 99 -0.13 -7.17 -19.21
CA ASP A 99 0.40 -5.84 -19.54
C ASP A 99 -0.61 -5.04 -20.38
N PHE A 100 -1.03 -3.89 -19.85
CA PHE A 100 -1.95 -2.94 -20.47
C PHE A 100 -1.26 -1.65 -20.92
N THR A 101 0.07 -1.55 -20.83
CA THR A 101 0.80 -0.29 -21.03
C THR A 101 0.48 0.40 -22.36
N ASP A 102 0.36 -0.36 -23.44
CA ASP A 102 0.07 0.17 -24.78
C ASP A 102 -1.44 0.42 -25.03
N LEU A 103 -2.32 -0.16 -24.20
CA LEU A 103 -3.78 -0.13 -24.39
C LEU A 103 -4.48 0.84 -23.44
N ILE A 104 -3.89 1.10 -22.28
CA ILE A 104 -4.55 1.82 -21.20
C ILE A 104 -4.88 3.27 -21.56
N THR A 105 -4.19 3.87 -22.53
CA THR A 105 -4.48 5.24 -22.97
C THR A 105 -5.92 5.35 -23.50
N ASP A 106 -6.34 4.38 -24.32
CA ASP A 106 -7.66 4.36 -24.94
C ASP A 106 -8.77 3.96 -23.95
N MET A 107 -8.40 3.26 -22.88
CA MET A 107 -9.33 2.73 -21.87
C MET A 107 -9.22 3.45 -20.52
N SER A 108 -8.47 4.55 -20.44
CA SER A 108 -8.19 5.25 -19.18
C SER A 108 -9.44 5.82 -18.48
N GLY A 109 -10.57 5.94 -19.19
CA GLY A 109 -11.86 6.31 -18.61
C GLY A 109 -12.53 5.19 -17.80
N ASP A 110 -12.16 3.94 -18.04
CA ASP A 110 -12.80 2.77 -17.44
C ASP A 110 -12.03 2.23 -16.22
N TYR A 111 -10.85 2.79 -15.95
CA TYR A 111 -9.93 2.32 -14.93
C TYR A 111 -9.53 3.38 -13.91
N SER A 112 -9.29 2.89 -12.69
CA SER A 112 -8.63 3.60 -11.61
C SER A 112 -7.32 2.90 -11.25
N VAL A 113 -6.48 3.58 -10.50
CA VAL A 113 -5.26 2.99 -9.94
C VAL A 113 -5.64 2.13 -8.73
N ASP A 114 -5.27 0.86 -8.71
CA ASP A 114 -5.38 0.03 -7.51
C ASP A 114 -4.16 0.26 -6.61
N SER A 115 -2.97 -0.02 -7.13
CA SER A 115 -1.71 0.13 -6.40
C SER A 115 -0.60 0.68 -7.29
N VAL A 116 0.40 1.30 -6.66
CA VAL A 116 1.57 1.88 -7.33
C VAL A 116 2.83 1.40 -6.64
N LYS A 117 3.80 0.94 -7.41
CA LYS A 117 5.18 0.69 -6.97
C LYS A 117 6.10 1.62 -7.74
N VAL A 118 6.97 2.34 -7.03
CA VAL A 118 7.84 3.37 -7.63
C VAL A 118 9.31 2.97 -7.49
N ASP A 119 10.05 3.03 -8.59
CA ASP A 119 11.51 2.98 -8.65
C ASP A 119 12.01 4.39 -8.98
N THR A 120 12.37 5.14 -7.94
CA THR A 120 12.82 6.53 -8.06
C THR A 120 14.22 6.66 -8.67
N GLU A 121 15.05 5.62 -8.58
CA GLU A 121 16.39 5.60 -9.17
C GLU A 121 16.32 5.49 -10.70
N LYS A 122 15.43 4.62 -11.19
CA LYS A 122 15.20 4.44 -12.63
C LYS A 122 14.15 5.39 -13.21
N LYS A 123 13.44 6.15 -12.38
CA LYS A 123 12.26 6.92 -12.78
C LYS A 123 11.22 6.02 -13.46
N GLU A 124 10.97 4.86 -12.87
CA GLU A 124 9.95 3.91 -13.33
C GLU A 124 8.82 3.77 -12.29
N ALA A 125 7.58 3.60 -12.75
CA ALA A 125 6.45 3.25 -11.90
C ALA A 125 5.69 2.05 -12.49
N TYR A 126 5.16 1.21 -11.61
CA TYR A 126 4.42 0.00 -11.93
C TYR A 126 3.05 0.14 -11.27
N VAL A 127 2.00 0.15 -12.09
CA VAL A 127 0.63 0.43 -11.66
C VAL A 127 -0.24 -0.78 -11.90
N GLU A 128 -0.84 -1.30 -10.83
CA GLU A 128 -1.96 -2.23 -10.94
C GLU A 128 -3.23 -1.42 -11.18
N LEU A 129 -4.00 -1.83 -12.17
CA LEU A 129 -5.26 -1.23 -12.55
C LEU A 129 -6.42 -1.91 -11.82
N ILE A 130 -7.49 -1.16 -11.62
CA ILE A 130 -8.78 -1.71 -11.20
C ILE A 130 -9.87 -1.09 -12.07
N ALA A 131 -10.72 -1.93 -12.65
CA ALA A 131 -11.87 -1.45 -13.39
C ALA A 131 -12.78 -0.63 -12.46
N ASN A 132 -13.29 0.49 -12.97
CA ASN A 132 -14.10 1.41 -12.18
C ASN A 132 -15.34 0.72 -11.59
N SER A 133 -15.96 -0.20 -12.33
CA SER A 133 -17.08 -1.02 -11.83
C SER A 133 -16.69 -1.84 -10.59
N VAL A 134 -15.54 -2.50 -10.61
CA VAL A 134 -15.03 -3.31 -9.50
C VAL A 134 -14.71 -2.44 -8.29
N LEU A 135 -14.09 -1.28 -8.51
CA LEU A 135 -13.81 -0.31 -7.44
C LEU A 135 -15.08 0.22 -6.79
N GLN A 136 -16.13 0.52 -7.58
CA GLN A 136 -17.43 0.94 -7.05
C GLN A 136 -18.07 -0.17 -6.20
N THR A 137 -18.04 -1.42 -6.67
CA THR A 137 -18.54 -2.56 -5.89
C THR A 137 -17.75 -2.71 -4.58
N LYS A 138 -16.42 -2.65 -4.61
CA LYS A 138 -15.58 -2.71 -3.39
C LYS A 138 -15.96 -1.61 -2.40
N LYS A 139 -16.09 -0.36 -2.86
CA LYS A 139 -16.50 0.78 -2.00
C LYS A 139 -17.89 0.59 -1.41
N MET A 140 -18.82 0.05 -2.19
CA MET A 140 -20.17 -0.27 -1.72
C MET A 140 -20.13 -1.38 -0.66
N THR A 141 -19.38 -2.44 -0.90
CA THR A 141 -19.17 -3.55 0.03
C THR A 141 -18.55 -3.09 1.34
N ASP A 142 -17.49 -2.28 1.28
CA ASP A 142 -16.82 -1.75 2.47
C ASP A 142 -17.77 -0.85 3.27
N SER A 143 -18.46 0.07 2.61
CA SER A 143 -19.43 0.96 3.25
C SER A 143 -20.62 0.20 3.85
N LEU A 144 -21.11 -0.83 3.16
CA LEU A 144 -22.16 -1.71 3.66
C LEU A 144 -21.68 -2.50 4.88
N ASN A 145 -20.47 -3.06 4.84
CA ASN A 145 -19.90 -3.84 5.93
C ASN A 145 -19.68 -3.00 7.21
N ASP A 146 -19.35 -1.71 7.07
CA ASP A 146 -19.21 -0.80 8.21
C ASP A 146 -20.52 -0.62 8.99
N LYS A 147 -21.66 -0.49 8.28
CA LYS A 147 -22.98 -0.26 8.89
C LYS A 147 -23.74 -1.56 9.21
N LEU A 148 -23.50 -2.60 8.44
CA LEU A 148 -24.14 -3.90 8.51
C LEU A 148 -23.08 -4.96 8.20
N PRO A 149 -22.30 -5.42 9.21
CA PRO A 149 -21.24 -6.38 8.98
C PRO A 149 -21.77 -7.71 8.44
N ALA A 150 -21.13 -8.25 7.39
CA ALA A 150 -21.57 -9.49 6.75
C ALA A 150 -21.67 -10.68 7.73
N ALA A 151 -20.76 -10.74 8.71
CA ALA A 151 -20.79 -11.75 9.78
C ALA A 151 -22.10 -11.73 10.58
N ASN A 152 -22.65 -10.55 10.88
CA ASN A 152 -23.93 -10.41 11.57
C ASN A 152 -25.09 -10.87 10.68
N CYS A 153 -25.00 -10.62 9.38
CA CYS A 153 -25.99 -11.09 8.42
C CYS A 153 -26.00 -12.61 8.26
N TRP A 154 -24.84 -13.27 8.26
CA TRP A 154 -24.77 -14.74 8.27
C TRP A 154 -25.41 -15.35 9.51
N VAL A 155 -25.16 -14.76 10.69
CA VAL A 155 -25.81 -15.19 11.93
C VAL A 155 -27.32 -15.00 11.85
N ALA A 156 -27.78 -13.87 11.29
CA ALA A 156 -29.21 -13.61 11.09
C ALA A 156 -29.86 -14.63 10.15
N ALA A 157 -29.22 -14.92 9.01
CA ALA A 157 -29.68 -15.92 8.05
C ALA A 157 -29.73 -17.33 8.68
N LYS A 158 -28.71 -17.71 9.45
CA LYS A 158 -28.69 -18.97 10.21
C LYS A 158 -29.89 -19.06 11.17
N ASN A 159 -30.06 -18.05 12.03
CA ASN A 159 -31.14 -18.04 13.03
C ASN A 159 -32.52 -18.04 12.37
N TYR A 160 -32.67 -17.35 11.24
CA TYR A 160 -33.89 -17.37 10.45
C TYR A 160 -34.18 -18.78 9.92
N GLY A 161 -33.20 -19.44 9.30
CA GLY A 161 -33.35 -20.81 8.83
C GLY A 161 -33.70 -21.81 9.95
N GLU A 162 -33.04 -21.70 11.11
CA GLU A 162 -33.39 -22.51 12.30
C GLU A 162 -34.84 -22.31 12.75
N SER A 163 -35.41 -21.10 12.56
CA SER A 163 -36.82 -20.83 12.85
C SER A 163 -37.78 -21.42 11.79
N GLN A 164 -37.36 -21.50 10.53
CA GLN A 164 -38.19 -22.02 9.43
C GLN A 164 -38.20 -23.55 9.36
N PHE A 165 -37.12 -24.20 9.79
CA PHE A 165 -36.95 -25.65 9.74
C PHE A 165 -36.85 -26.23 11.16
N PRO A 166 -37.98 -26.44 11.86
CA PRO A 166 -38.01 -26.77 13.29
C PRO A 166 -37.39 -28.13 13.63
N TYR A 167 -37.19 -29.01 12.64
CA TYR A 167 -36.57 -30.32 12.84
C TYR A 167 -35.04 -30.28 12.70
N GLY A 168 -34.49 -29.24 12.06
CA GLY A 168 -33.05 -29.04 11.92
C GLY A 168 -32.69 -28.25 10.67
N PHE A 169 -31.81 -27.26 10.84
CA PHE A 169 -31.18 -26.51 9.77
C PHE A 169 -29.75 -26.17 10.15
N LYS A 170 -28.81 -26.46 9.26
CA LYS A 170 -27.39 -26.13 9.41
C LYS A 170 -26.99 -25.30 8.20
N LEU A 171 -26.62 -24.04 8.43
CA LEU A 171 -26.05 -23.18 7.39
C LEU A 171 -24.53 -23.31 7.41
N HIS A 172 -23.92 -23.73 6.30
CA HIS A 172 -22.48 -24.02 6.21
C HIS A 172 -21.66 -22.81 5.77
N TYR A 173 -22.04 -21.59 6.15
CA TYR A 173 -21.42 -20.35 5.65
C TYR A 173 -19.92 -20.16 5.96
N LEU A 174 -19.32 -21.00 6.81
CA LEU A 174 -17.86 -20.99 7.03
C LEU A 174 -17.09 -21.85 6.02
N MET A 175 -17.65 -22.99 5.59
CA MET A 175 -16.95 -23.97 4.75
C MET A 175 -17.61 -24.19 3.37
N GLY A 176 -18.88 -23.88 3.25
CA GLY A 176 -19.69 -23.95 2.03
C GLY A 176 -20.25 -22.58 1.62
N LYS A 177 -19.50 -21.48 1.86
CA LYS A 177 -19.87 -20.15 1.37
C LYS A 177 -19.73 -20.10 -0.15
N ILE A 178 -20.78 -19.69 -0.83
CA ILE A 178 -20.82 -19.56 -2.30
C ILE A 178 -20.78 -18.08 -2.70
N ALA A 179 -21.55 -17.21 -2.03
CA ALA A 179 -21.56 -15.77 -2.28
C ALA A 179 -21.77 -14.95 -1.00
N GLU A 180 -21.13 -13.78 -0.97
CA GLU A 180 -21.26 -12.74 0.07
C GLU A 180 -21.05 -11.39 -0.63
N GLU A 181 -22.13 -10.83 -1.14
CA GLU A 181 -22.09 -9.70 -2.07
C GLU A 181 -22.99 -8.57 -1.57
N ALA A 182 -22.55 -7.32 -1.78
CA ALA A 182 -23.43 -6.17 -1.61
C ALA A 182 -24.46 -6.20 -2.76
N HIS A 183 -25.71 -6.50 -2.43
CA HIS A 183 -26.81 -6.47 -3.39
C HIS A 183 -27.15 -5.03 -3.77
N ASP A 184 -27.16 -4.17 -2.77
CA ASP A 184 -27.30 -2.73 -2.86
C ASP A 184 -26.56 -2.09 -1.68
N GLU A 185 -26.63 -0.77 -1.57
CA GLU A 185 -25.96 -0.02 -0.50
C GLU A 185 -26.34 -0.49 0.91
N ASN A 186 -27.49 -1.14 1.13
CA ASN A 186 -28.06 -1.49 2.43
C ASN A 186 -28.36 -2.98 2.62
N THR A 187 -28.08 -3.82 1.62
CA THR A 187 -28.53 -5.22 1.62
C THR A 187 -27.40 -6.14 1.19
N TRP A 188 -27.17 -7.18 1.99
CA TRP A 188 -26.33 -8.31 1.61
C TRP A 188 -27.12 -9.36 0.87
N TYR A 189 -26.56 -9.86 -0.22
CA TYR A 189 -26.90 -11.15 -0.79
C TYR A 189 -25.94 -12.21 -0.25
N LEU A 190 -26.50 -13.22 0.41
CA LEU A 190 -25.78 -14.31 1.05
C LEU A 190 -26.18 -15.63 0.42
N LYS A 191 -25.21 -16.44 0.02
CA LYS A 191 -25.44 -17.79 -0.51
C LYS A 191 -24.46 -18.79 0.06
N ALA A 192 -24.96 -19.88 0.63
CA ALA A 192 -24.13 -20.94 1.17
C ALA A 192 -24.84 -22.29 1.09
N GLU A 193 -24.07 -23.36 1.12
CA GLU A 193 -24.59 -24.71 1.34
C GLU A 193 -25.29 -24.80 2.69
N CYS A 194 -26.30 -25.67 2.77
CA CYS A 194 -27.00 -25.97 4.01
C CYS A 194 -27.45 -27.43 4.07
N THR A 195 -27.71 -27.92 5.28
CA THR A 195 -28.36 -29.21 5.50
C THR A 195 -29.67 -28.99 6.23
N VAL A 196 -30.76 -29.58 5.73
CA VAL A 196 -32.09 -29.57 6.35
C VAL A 196 -32.40 -30.96 6.88
N THR A 197 -32.94 -31.03 8.09
CA THR A 197 -33.43 -32.26 8.70
C THR A 197 -34.95 -32.30 8.67
N ASN A 198 -35.55 -33.44 8.32
CA ASN A 198 -37.00 -33.62 8.36
C ASN A 198 -37.48 -34.21 9.69
N MET A 199 -38.80 -34.36 9.85
CA MET A 199 -39.42 -34.88 11.07
C MET A 199 -39.01 -36.31 11.48
N PHE A 200 -38.44 -37.08 10.54
CA PHE A 200 -37.96 -38.44 10.78
C PHE A 200 -36.45 -38.48 11.09
N GLY A 201 -35.80 -37.32 11.19
CA GLY A 201 -34.36 -37.21 11.40
C GLY A 201 -33.52 -37.48 10.15
N ALA A 202 -34.13 -37.58 8.97
CA ALA A 202 -33.39 -37.71 7.73
C ALA A 202 -32.90 -36.33 7.27
N GLU A 203 -31.63 -36.27 6.83
CA GLU A 203 -30.97 -35.05 6.37
C GLU A 203 -30.94 -35.00 4.83
N ALA A 204 -31.03 -33.78 4.29
CA ALA A 204 -30.80 -33.48 2.88
C ALA A 204 -29.94 -32.22 2.77
N ASP A 205 -28.92 -32.27 1.92
CA ASP A 205 -28.11 -31.11 1.57
C ASP A 205 -28.80 -30.27 0.50
N GLY A 206 -28.58 -28.97 0.55
CA GLY A 206 -29.14 -28.01 -0.38
C GLY A 206 -28.37 -26.69 -0.34
N THR A 207 -28.93 -25.68 -0.99
CA THR A 207 -28.38 -24.32 -1.02
C THR A 207 -29.34 -23.36 -0.36
N CYS A 208 -28.82 -22.54 0.55
CA CYS A 208 -29.54 -21.44 1.18
C CYS A 208 -29.12 -20.11 0.52
N GLU A 209 -30.12 -19.31 0.13
CA GLU A 209 -29.96 -17.93 -0.30
C GLU A 209 -30.75 -17.01 0.63
N ALA A 210 -30.14 -15.89 1.03
CA ALA A 210 -30.77 -14.89 1.88
C ALA A 210 -30.44 -13.47 1.42
N LEU A 211 -31.44 -12.58 1.50
CA LEU A 211 -31.22 -11.14 1.48
C LEU A 211 -31.33 -10.60 2.91
N VAL A 212 -30.33 -9.86 3.36
CA VAL A 212 -30.27 -9.34 4.72
C VAL A 212 -29.97 -7.84 4.69
N THR A 213 -30.85 -7.05 5.29
CA THR A 213 -30.72 -5.58 5.43
C THR A 213 -30.70 -5.18 6.91
N GLY A 214 -30.84 -3.89 7.21
CA GLY A 214 -30.93 -3.35 8.56
C GLY A 214 -29.61 -2.74 9.02
N THR A 215 -29.26 -2.98 10.28
CA THR A 215 -28.04 -2.44 10.89
C THR A 215 -27.25 -3.53 11.59
N LYS A 216 -26.01 -3.21 11.99
CA LYS A 216 -25.17 -4.09 12.82
C LYS A 216 -25.91 -4.72 13.99
N ASP A 217 -26.71 -3.95 14.71
CA ASP A 217 -27.38 -4.42 15.94
C ASP A 217 -28.76 -5.04 15.67
N SER A 218 -29.31 -4.84 14.47
CA SER A 218 -30.61 -5.35 14.08
C SER A 218 -30.62 -5.76 12.59
N PRO A 219 -29.89 -6.83 12.22
CA PRO A 219 -29.97 -7.39 10.88
C PRO A 219 -31.36 -8.03 10.66
N GLN A 220 -31.92 -7.85 9.47
CA GLN A 220 -33.27 -8.29 9.10
C GLN A 220 -33.21 -9.11 7.81
N VAL A 221 -33.67 -10.36 7.87
CA VAL A 221 -33.79 -11.23 6.70
C VAL A 221 -35.09 -10.87 5.94
N THR A 222 -34.97 -10.43 4.70
CA THR A 222 -36.10 -9.98 3.86
C THR A 222 -36.47 -10.98 2.76
N SER A 223 -35.52 -11.82 2.38
CA SER A 223 -35.75 -12.97 1.49
C SER A 223 -34.95 -14.14 2.01
N PHE A 224 -35.52 -15.34 1.93
CA PHE A 224 -34.88 -16.56 2.39
C PHE A 224 -35.42 -17.74 1.57
N ASN A 225 -34.53 -18.46 0.89
CA ASN A 225 -34.88 -19.60 0.04
C ASN A 225 -33.90 -20.75 0.26
N VAL A 226 -34.43 -21.97 0.33
CA VAL A 226 -33.64 -23.21 0.41
C VAL A 226 -34.11 -24.17 -0.67
N TYR A 227 -33.19 -24.70 -1.45
CA TYR A 227 -33.48 -25.59 -2.58
C TYR A 227 -32.41 -26.66 -2.79
#